data_AF-A0A7C7SI24-F1
#
_entry.id   AF-A0A7C7SI24-F1
#
_cell.length_a   1.000
_cell.length_b   1.000
_cell.length_c   1.000
_cell.angle_alpha   90.00
_cell.angle_beta   90.00
_cell.angle_gamma   90.00
#
_symmetry.space_group_name_H-M   'P 1'
#
loop_
_entity.id
_entity.type
_entity.pdbx_description
1 polymer ?
#
loop_
_entity_poly.entity_id
_entity_poly.type
_entity_poly.pdbx_seq_one_letter_code
_entity_poly.pdbx_strand_id
1 'polypeptide(L)'
;MTYDLLSDTDSAVIREFGILNTLVSPDDPEQAAGKSFYGVPFPGVYVTDEHGVVTEKFFHRHYGTRESAGAIRDSALGEILARHEAPAIELGTDQVQISAFLSDPSLRFETQSTVYVRFELEEGLHMYGRPLPDGYIASEASIPDTPGLRVGATRYPTTHTRAFPELGVTLNVYEGVVDVAIPITPNAELFGPSKSDQPETLVVPVSVLFQVCSETICYTPRTETLSLTLPVGPLLRPGAPRAR
;
A
#
# COMPACT_ATOMS: atom_id res chain seq x y z
N MET A 1 19.69 33.29 5.13
CA MET A 1 19.00 32.41 4.16
C MET A 1 17.53 32.44 4.50
N THR A 2 16.69 32.81 3.53
CA THR A 2 15.23 32.74 3.63
C THR A 2 14.81 31.46 2.95
N TYR A 3 14.01 30.64 3.64
CA TYR A 3 13.38 29.46 3.08
C TYR A 3 11.94 29.83 2.73
N ASP A 4 11.52 29.57 1.50
CA ASP A 4 10.12 29.74 1.13
C ASP A 4 9.30 28.69 1.87
N LEU A 5 8.30 29.16 2.61
CA LEU A 5 7.36 28.28 3.29
C LEU A 5 6.29 27.86 2.29
N LEU A 6 5.87 26.60 2.34
CA LEU A 6 4.70 26.12 1.59
C LEU A 6 3.44 26.96 1.88
N SER A 7 3.37 27.61 3.04
CA SER A 7 2.29 28.49 3.45
C SER A 7 2.67 29.97 3.31
N ASP A 8 3.02 30.42 2.10
CA ASP A 8 3.23 31.84 1.81
C ASP A 8 1.90 32.58 1.63
N THR A 9 1.90 33.91 1.82
CA THR A 9 0.68 34.72 1.86
C THR A 9 -0.09 34.71 0.54
N ASP A 10 0.63 34.58 -0.58
CA ASP A 10 0.06 34.55 -1.93
C ASP A 10 -0.16 33.12 -2.42
N SER A 11 0.20 32.10 -1.62
CA SER A 11 0.28 30.68 -1.98
C SER A 11 0.99 30.45 -3.32
N ALA A 12 2.04 31.23 -3.58
CA ALA A 12 2.87 31.15 -4.77
C ALA A 12 3.52 29.77 -4.90
N VAL A 13 4.04 29.23 -3.80
CA VAL A 13 4.70 27.91 -3.78
C VAL A 13 3.67 26.82 -4.10
N ILE A 14 2.50 26.84 -3.44
CA ILE A 14 1.40 25.89 -3.71
C ILE A 14 0.97 25.89 -5.18
N ARG A 15 0.96 27.05 -5.84
CA ARG A 15 0.63 27.19 -7.26
C ARG A 15 1.74 26.68 -8.16
N GLU A 16 2.99 26.95 -7.83
CA GLU A 16 4.17 26.45 -8.55
C GLU A 16 4.19 24.92 -8.58
N PHE A 17 3.92 24.28 -7.44
CA PHE A 17 3.77 22.82 -7.36
C PHE A 17 2.49 22.29 -8.03
N GLY A 18 1.56 23.16 -8.43
CA GLY A 18 0.28 22.77 -9.05
C GLY A 18 -0.66 22.02 -8.10
N ILE A 19 -0.58 22.28 -6.80
CA ILE A 19 -1.33 21.56 -5.75
C ILE A 19 -2.44 22.39 -5.09
N LEU A 20 -2.71 23.60 -5.58
CA LEU A 20 -3.77 24.48 -5.09
C LEU A 20 -5.12 23.75 -5.07
N ASN A 21 -5.84 23.84 -3.95
CA ASN A 21 -7.20 23.31 -3.85
C ASN A 21 -8.18 24.19 -4.63
N THR A 22 -8.55 23.75 -5.83
CA THR A 22 -9.47 24.48 -6.70
C THR A 22 -10.94 24.32 -6.31
N LEU A 23 -11.27 23.52 -5.28
CA LEU A 23 -12.64 23.34 -4.77
C LEU A 23 -13.05 24.44 -3.78
N VAL A 24 -12.10 25.23 -3.28
CA VAL A 24 -12.36 26.34 -2.37
C VAL A 24 -12.36 27.63 -3.18
N SER A 25 -13.53 28.26 -3.31
CA SER A 25 -13.68 29.56 -3.96
C SER A 25 -13.82 30.67 -2.91
N PRO A 26 -13.15 31.82 -3.08
CA PRO A 26 -13.24 32.93 -2.13
C PRO A 26 -14.60 33.64 -2.20
N ASP A 27 -15.35 33.41 -3.29
CA ASP A 27 -16.63 34.02 -3.60
C ASP A 27 -17.81 33.04 -3.45
N ASP A 28 -17.58 31.83 -2.93
CA ASP A 28 -18.66 30.86 -2.69
C ASP A 28 -19.56 31.31 -1.54
N PRO A 29 -20.83 31.66 -1.81
CA PRO A 29 -21.75 32.19 -0.80
C PRO A 29 -22.22 31.12 0.20
N GLU A 30 -22.12 29.83 -0.14
CA GLU A 30 -22.49 28.72 0.76
C GLU A 30 -21.33 28.30 1.67
N GLN A 31 -20.08 28.53 1.23
CA GLN A 31 -18.88 28.29 2.01
C GLN A 31 -18.38 29.58 2.68
N ALA A 32 -19.13 30.14 3.63
CA ALA A 32 -18.69 31.30 4.43
C ALA A 32 -17.33 31.06 5.15
N ALA A 33 -16.98 29.79 5.41
CA ALA A 33 -15.66 29.38 5.90
C ALA A 33 -14.59 29.27 4.78
N GLY A 34 -14.99 29.07 3.52
CA GLY A 34 -14.15 28.86 2.36
C GLY A 34 -13.18 30.02 2.08
N LYS A 35 -13.59 31.27 2.35
CA LYS A 35 -12.69 32.43 2.23
C LYS A 35 -11.46 32.32 3.15
N SER A 36 -11.61 31.77 4.35
CA SER A 36 -10.50 31.56 5.29
C SER A 36 -9.59 30.39 4.92
N PHE A 37 -10.03 29.51 4.02
CA PHE A 37 -9.27 28.37 3.52
C PHE A 37 -8.85 28.54 2.04
N TYR A 38 -9.14 29.68 1.42
CA TYR A 38 -8.70 29.95 0.05
C TYR A 38 -7.16 30.03 0.01
N GLY A 39 -6.55 29.44 -1.01
CA GLY A 39 -5.09 29.39 -1.15
C GLY A 39 -4.41 28.17 -0.52
N VAL A 40 -5.15 27.28 0.15
CA VAL A 40 -4.59 26.03 0.71
C VAL A 40 -4.42 24.96 -0.38
N PRO A 41 -3.49 24.00 -0.23
CA PRO A 41 -3.37 22.90 -1.17
C PRO A 41 -4.48 21.86 -0.95
N PHE A 42 -4.69 20.94 -1.89
CA PHE A 42 -5.49 19.75 -1.60
C PHE A 42 -4.87 19.01 -0.40
N PRO A 43 -5.66 18.60 0.60
CA PRO A 43 -5.12 17.98 1.80
C PRO A 43 -4.56 16.60 1.48
N GLY A 44 -3.25 16.42 1.63
CA GLY A 44 -2.58 15.15 1.34
C GLY A 44 -1.07 15.23 1.49
N VAL A 45 -0.41 14.15 1.06
CA VAL A 45 1.05 14.08 0.95
C VAL A 45 1.43 14.10 -0.53
N TYR A 46 2.50 14.83 -0.85
CA TYR A 46 3.04 14.96 -2.20
C TYR A 46 4.50 14.56 -2.18
N VAL A 47 4.93 13.80 -3.19
CA VAL A 47 6.35 13.51 -3.43
C VAL A 47 6.75 14.24 -4.69
N THR A 48 7.94 14.82 -4.68
CA THR A 48 8.47 15.60 -5.79
C THR A 48 9.84 15.08 -6.19
N ASP A 49 10.17 15.19 -7.47
CA ASP A 49 11.52 14.95 -7.97
C ASP A 49 12.47 16.13 -7.63
N GLU A 50 13.74 16.03 -8.06
CA GLU A 50 14.75 17.08 -7.87
C GLU A 50 14.43 18.41 -8.58
N HIS A 51 13.47 18.41 -9.50
CA HIS A 51 13.00 19.60 -10.22
C HIS A 51 11.74 20.22 -9.60
N GLY A 52 11.23 19.67 -8.49
CA GLY A 52 10.02 20.14 -7.83
C GLY A 52 8.73 19.71 -8.53
N VAL A 53 8.80 18.76 -9.47
CA VAL A 53 7.62 18.21 -10.13
C VAL A 53 7.00 17.15 -9.22
N VAL A 54 5.70 17.28 -8.94
CA VAL A 54 4.96 16.29 -8.16
C VAL A 54 4.85 14.98 -8.95
N THR A 55 5.53 13.94 -8.48
CA THR A 55 5.52 12.60 -9.07
C THR A 55 4.45 11.71 -8.47
N GLU A 56 4.13 11.89 -7.18
CA GLU A 56 3.17 11.06 -6.45
C GLU A 56 2.27 11.88 -5.53
N LYS A 57 1.04 11.39 -5.30
CA LYS A 57 0.02 12.04 -4.46
C LYS A 57 -0.70 11.01 -3.61
N PHE A 58 -0.73 11.23 -2.30
CA PHE A 58 -1.45 10.38 -1.36
C PHE A 58 -2.64 11.13 -0.76
N PHE A 59 -3.84 10.67 -1.12
CA PHE A 59 -5.10 11.21 -0.62
C PHE A 59 -5.94 10.10 -0.02
N HIS A 60 -6.53 10.38 1.14
CA HIS A 60 -7.39 9.42 1.83
C HIS A 60 -8.78 10.02 2.05
N ARG A 61 -9.80 9.15 2.00
CA ARG A 61 -11.19 9.54 2.26
C ARG A 61 -11.41 9.94 3.73
N HIS A 62 -10.73 9.26 4.66
CA HIS A 62 -10.80 9.57 6.08
C HIS A 62 -9.75 10.61 6.45
N TYR A 63 -10.19 11.75 6.99
CA TYR A 63 -9.32 12.87 7.38
C TYR A 63 -8.23 12.48 8.40
N GLY A 64 -8.50 11.49 9.26
CA GLY A 64 -7.53 10.99 10.24
C GLY A 64 -6.42 10.15 9.63
N THR A 65 -6.66 9.56 8.44
CA THR A 65 -5.72 8.63 7.84
C THR A 65 -4.49 9.34 7.30
N ARG A 66 -3.32 8.76 7.53
CA ARG A 66 -2.02 9.24 7.03
C ARG A 66 -1.33 8.12 6.26
N GLU A 67 -0.65 8.44 5.18
CA GLU A 67 0.23 7.46 4.53
C GLU A 67 1.45 7.20 5.41
N SER A 68 1.93 5.95 5.43
CA SER A 68 3.10 5.58 6.20
C SER A 68 4.40 6.07 5.56
N ALA A 69 5.45 6.21 6.38
CA ALA A 69 6.76 6.60 5.88
C ALA A 69 7.36 5.52 4.97
N GLY A 70 7.13 4.24 5.25
CA GLY A 70 7.56 3.14 4.40
C GLY A 70 6.92 3.20 3.01
N ALA A 71 5.60 3.40 2.95
CA ALA A 71 4.89 3.52 1.68
C ALA A 71 5.33 4.74 0.85
N ILE A 72 5.52 5.90 1.50
CA ILE A 72 6.03 7.11 0.84
C ILE A 72 7.46 6.86 0.30
N ARG A 73 8.33 6.23 1.09
CA ARG A 73 9.70 5.90 0.69
C ARG A 73 9.72 4.97 -0.53
N ASP A 74 8.99 3.87 -0.46
CA ASP A 74 8.99 2.86 -1.52
C ASP A 74 8.45 3.46 -2.84
N SER A 75 7.42 4.29 -2.74
CA SER A 75 6.88 5.05 -3.87
C SER A 75 7.88 6.07 -4.43
N ALA A 76 8.56 6.83 -3.58
CA ALA A 76 9.55 7.82 -4.00
C ALA A 76 10.77 7.19 -4.71
N LEU A 77 11.15 5.98 -4.31
CA LEU A 77 12.29 5.25 -4.89
C LEU A 77 11.89 4.38 -6.09
N GLY A 78 10.59 4.11 -6.27
CA GLY A 78 10.11 3.14 -7.26
C GLY A 78 10.54 1.70 -6.95
N GLU A 79 10.94 1.42 -5.71
CA GLU A 79 11.46 0.13 -5.28
C GLU A 79 10.88 -0.25 -3.91
N ILE A 80 10.49 -1.52 -3.75
CA ILE A 80 10.02 -2.07 -2.47
C ILE A 80 11.25 -2.57 -1.69
N LEU A 81 11.74 -1.72 -0.81
CA LEU A 81 12.94 -1.99 0.01
C LEU A 81 12.65 -2.86 1.23
N ALA A 82 11.42 -2.80 1.75
CA ALA A 82 11.03 -3.58 2.91
C ALA A 82 10.96 -5.06 2.53
N ARG A 83 11.73 -5.91 3.22
CA ARG A 83 11.56 -7.38 3.29
C ARG A 83 12.30 -7.92 4.50
N HIS A 84 13.48 -7.35 4.79
CA HIS A 84 14.34 -7.74 5.91
C HIS A 84 14.23 -6.80 7.11
N GLU A 85 13.91 -5.53 6.88
CA GLU A 85 13.87 -4.51 7.94
C GLU A 85 12.52 -4.44 8.68
N ALA A 86 11.51 -5.12 8.13
CA ALA A 86 10.15 -5.15 8.65
C ALA A 86 9.70 -6.61 8.88
N PRO A 87 8.67 -6.85 9.70
CA PRO A 87 8.18 -8.21 9.95
C PRO A 87 7.82 -8.92 8.65
N ALA A 88 8.30 -10.15 8.50
CA ALA A 88 8.10 -10.97 7.33
C ALA A 88 7.85 -12.44 7.71
N ILE A 89 7.13 -13.15 6.86
CA ILE A 89 6.98 -14.62 6.91
C ILE A 89 7.15 -15.18 5.50
N GLU A 90 7.77 -16.35 5.39
CA GLU A 90 8.07 -17.01 4.11
C GLU A 90 7.48 -18.42 4.06
N LEU A 91 7.03 -18.81 2.87
CA LEU A 91 6.54 -20.13 2.53
C LEU A 91 7.16 -20.53 1.18
N GLY A 92 7.95 -21.60 1.20
CA GLY A 92 8.58 -22.13 0.00
C GLY A 92 7.88 -23.38 -0.55
N THR A 93 7.78 -23.45 -1.87
CA THR A 93 7.50 -24.69 -2.62
C THR A 93 8.62 -24.91 -3.64
N ASP A 94 8.63 -26.06 -4.32
CA ASP A 94 9.60 -26.35 -5.38
C ASP A 94 9.47 -25.42 -6.61
N GLN A 95 8.47 -24.52 -6.68
CA GLN A 95 8.18 -23.70 -7.86
C GLN A 95 8.14 -22.20 -7.57
N VAL A 96 7.79 -21.82 -6.35
CA VAL A 96 7.61 -20.42 -5.96
C VAL A 96 7.96 -20.23 -4.49
N GLN A 97 8.69 -19.15 -4.20
CA GLN A 97 8.83 -18.64 -2.85
C GLN A 97 7.82 -17.53 -2.63
N ILE A 98 7.04 -17.63 -1.56
CA ILE A 98 6.02 -16.65 -1.20
C ILE A 98 6.43 -16.01 0.11
N SER A 99 6.51 -14.68 0.15
CA SER A 99 6.71 -13.95 1.39
C SER A 99 5.62 -12.91 1.59
N ALA A 100 5.24 -12.68 2.84
CA ALA A 100 4.35 -11.59 3.22
C ALA A 100 5.07 -10.71 4.24
N PHE A 101 5.11 -9.40 4.00
CA PHE A 101 5.82 -8.46 4.85
C PHE A 101 5.15 -7.07 4.87
N LEU A 102 5.39 -6.31 5.94
CA LEU A 102 4.90 -4.95 6.09
C LEU A 102 5.89 -3.94 5.49
N SER A 103 5.41 -2.87 4.86
CA SER A 103 6.27 -1.77 4.35
C SER A 103 6.97 -0.97 5.46
N ASP A 104 6.46 -1.10 6.69
CA ASP A 104 6.85 -0.35 7.87
C ASP A 104 7.24 -1.29 9.03
N PRO A 105 8.07 -0.84 9.98
CA PRO A 105 8.50 -1.67 11.11
C PRO A 105 7.35 -1.99 12.10
N SER A 106 6.28 -1.20 12.10
CA SER A 106 5.13 -1.41 12.98
C SER A 106 3.88 -0.68 12.49
N LEU A 107 2.73 -1.21 12.88
CA LEU A 107 1.42 -0.60 12.70
C LEU A 107 1.26 0.63 13.58
N ARG A 108 0.67 1.69 13.05
CA ARG A 108 0.41 2.94 13.78
C ARG A 108 -1.04 3.38 13.59
N PHE A 109 -1.60 3.96 14.64
CA PHE A 109 -3.00 4.40 14.66
C PHE A 109 -3.30 5.31 13.47
N GLU A 110 -4.35 4.96 12.71
CA GLU A 110 -4.81 5.71 11.53
C GLU A 110 -3.70 5.96 10.49
N THR A 111 -2.61 5.19 10.51
CA THR A 111 -1.56 5.26 9.49
C THR A 111 -1.76 4.10 8.53
N GLN A 112 -2.07 4.41 7.27
CA GLN A 112 -2.15 3.42 6.20
C GLN A 112 -0.74 2.95 5.88
N SER A 113 -0.50 1.66 6.09
CA SER A 113 0.72 0.94 5.68
C SER A 113 0.34 -0.08 4.61
N THR A 114 1.32 -0.77 4.03
CA THR A 114 1.09 -1.76 2.98
C THR A 114 1.65 -3.10 3.42
N VAL A 115 0.82 -4.14 3.39
CA VAL A 115 1.30 -5.52 3.39
C VAL A 115 1.57 -5.91 1.95
N TYR A 116 2.81 -6.25 1.64
CA TYR A 116 3.18 -6.83 0.36
C TYR A 116 3.16 -8.35 0.46
N VAL A 117 2.61 -8.98 -0.56
CA VAL A 117 2.73 -10.42 -0.82
C VAL A 117 3.60 -10.57 -2.05
N ARG A 118 4.83 -11.03 -1.83
CA ARG A 118 5.83 -11.23 -2.87
C ARG A 118 5.86 -12.69 -3.30
N PHE A 119 5.68 -12.93 -4.59
CA PHE A 119 5.91 -14.20 -5.24
C PHE A 119 7.23 -14.12 -6.01
N GLU A 120 8.14 -15.06 -5.76
CA GLU A 120 9.39 -15.21 -6.50
C GLU A 120 9.34 -16.52 -7.26
N LEU A 121 9.12 -16.42 -8.57
CA LEU A 121 9.01 -17.54 -9.48
C LEU A 121 10.39 -17.92 -10.02
N GLU A 122 10.65 -19.22 -10.13
CA GLU A 122 11.83 -19.71 -10.83
C GLU A 122 11.79 -19.35 -12.33
N GLU A 123 12.96 -19.32 -12.97
CA GLU A 123 13.07 -19.02 -14.38
C GLU A 123 12.24 -19.99 -15.24
N GLY A 124 11.50 -19.45 -16.20
CA GLY A 124 10.62 -20.22 -17.08
C GLY A 124 9.25 -20.57 -16.49
N LEU A 125 8.96 -20.14 -15.25
CA LEU A 125 7.66 -20.28 -14.61
C LEU A 125 6.87 -18.96 -14.62
N HIS A 126 5.55 -19.08 -14.65
CA HIS A 126 4.62 -17.96 -14.63
C HIS A 126 3.37 -18.23 -13.78
N MET A 127 2.73 -17.15 -13.38
CA MET A 127 1.44 -17.12 -12.70
C MET A 127 0.45 -16.29 -13.52
N TYR A 128 -0.84 -16.62 -13.51
CA TYR A 128 -1.82 -15.85 -14.28
C TYR A 128 -2.33 -14.61 -13.51
N GLY A 129 -2.47 -13.50 -14.22
CA GLY A 129 -3.08 -12.25 -13.75
C GLY A 129 -4.31 -11.90 -14.57
N ARG A 130 -5.19 -11.06 -14.03
CA ARG A 130 -6.42 -10.63 -14.73
C ARG A 130 -6.10 -9.59 -15.82
N PRO A 131 -6.89 -9.51 -16.91
CA PRO A 131 -8.04 -10.37 -17.26
C PRO A 131 -7.64 -11.75 -17.79
N LEU A 132 -8.50 -12.75 -17.58
CA LEU A 132 -8.34 -14.14 -18.06
C LEU A 132 -9.66 -14.69 -18.60
N PRO A 133 -9.62 -15.61 -19.58
CA PRO A 133 -10.80 -16.36 -20.01
C PRO A 133 -11.21 -17.42 -18.98
N ASP A 134 -12.41 -17.97 -19.14
CA ASP A 134 -12.92 -19.03 -18.27
C ASP A 134 -12.02 -20.27 -18.28
N GLY A 135 -11.90 -20.93 -17.12
CA GLY A 135 -11.08 -22.13 -16.94
C GLY A 135 -9.64 -21.86 -16.49
N TYR A 136 -9.20 -20.60 -16.45
CA TYR A 136 -7.90 -20.21 -15.87
C TYR A 136 -8.07 -19.61 -14.48
N ILE A 137 -7.07 -19.81 -13.63
CA ILE A 137 -7.09 -19.36 -12.24
C ILE A 137 -6.16 -18.16 -12.12
N ALA A 138 -6.74 -16.98 -11.89
CA ALA A 138 -5.98 -15.80 -11.54
C ALA A 138 -5.33 -15.99 -10.17
N SER A 139 -4.13 -15.45 -10.04
CA SER A 139 -3.44 -15.37 -8.76
C SER A 139 -4.07 -14.26 -7.93
N GLU A 140 -4.41 -14.57 -6.68
CA GLU A 140 -5.11 -13.66 -5.78
C GLU A 140 -4.40 -13.62 -4.43
N ALA A 141 -4.33 -12.42 -3.85
CA ALA A 141 -3.90 -12.20 -2.47
C ALA A 141 -4.93 -11.34 -1.75
N SER A 142 -5.26 -11.73 -0.52
CA SER A 142 -6.24 -11.04 0.30
C SER A 142 -5.91 -11.15 1.79
N ILE A 143 -6.34 -10.15 2.54
CA ILE A 143 -6.40 -10.22 4.00
C ILE A 143 -7.88 -10.30 4.35
N PRO A 144 -8.36 -11.41 4.94
CA PRO A 144 -9.72 -11.51 5.46
C PRO A 144 -10.02 -10.40 6.48
N ASP A 145 -11.30 -10.14 6.71
CA ASP A 145 -11.73 -9.17 7.72
C ASP A 145 -11.05 -9.45 9.06
N THR A 146 -10.20 -8.50 9.47
CA THR A 146 -9.34 -8.63 10.66
C THR A 146 -9.72 -7.52 11.65
N PRO A 147 -10.20 -7.85 12.86
CA PRO A 147 -10.55 -6.86 13.88
C PRO A 147 -9.43 -5.85 14.14
N GLY A 148 -9.78 -4.58 14.32
CA GLY A 148 -8.78 -3.53 14.49
C GLY A 148 -8.09 -3.04 13.21
N LEU A 149 -8.36 -3.66 12.04
CA LEU A 149 -7.83 -3.21 10.74
C LEU A 149 -8.96 -2.82 9.79
N ARG A 150 -8.69 -1.78 9.00
CA ARG A 150 -9.38 -1.55 7.73
C ARG A 150 -8.48 -2.03 6.62
N VAL A 151 -8.93 -3.03 5.87
CA VAL A 151 -8.23 -3.58 4.71
C VAL A 151 -8.70 -2.84 3.46
N GLY A 152 -7.76 -2.29 2.70
CA GLY A 152 -8.01 -1.62 1.43
C GLY A 152 -8.10 -2.60 0.26
N ALA A 153 -8.44 -2.09 -0.93
CA ALA A 153 -8.45 -2.90 -2.13
C ALA A 153 -7.03 -3.35 -2.50
N THR A 154 -6.86 -4.66 -2.74
CA THR A 154 -5.62 -5.24 -3.24
C THR A 154 -5.24 -4.62 -4.58
N ARG A 155 -3.96 -4.25 -4.71
CA ARG A 155 -3.36 -3.68 -5.91
C ARG A 155 -2.37 -4.68 -6.48
N TYR A 156 -2.60 -5.09 -7.71
CA TYR A 156 -1.72 -6.00 -8.43
C TYR A 156 -0.77 -5.21 -9.34
N PRO A 157 0.45 -5.72 -9.58
CA PRO A 157 1.34 -5.10 -10.57
C PRO A 157 0.77 -5.28 -11.98
N THR A 158 1.33 -4.55 -12.94
CA THR A 158 0.90 -4.68 -14.34
C THR A 158 1.35 -6.04 -14.89
N THR A 159 0.45 -6.76 -15.54
CA THR A 159 0.76 -7.99 -16.28
C THR A 159 1.32 -7.68 -17.66
N HIS A 160 2.07 -8.62 -18.24
CA HIS A 160 2.32 -8.64 -19.67
C HIS A 160 1.60 -9.81 -20.34
N THR A 161 1.37 -9.69 -21.65
CA THR A 161 0.71 -10.73 -22.44
C THR A 161 1.72 -11.76 -22.92
N ARG A 162 1.33 -13.04 -22.86
CA ARG A 162 2.11 -14.17 -23.37
C ARG A 162 1.25 -15.08 -24.23
N ALA A 163 1.75 -15.44 -25.41
CA ALA A 163 1.08 -16.36 -26.31
C ALA A 163 1.44 -17.81 -25.95
N PHE A 164 0.44 -18.69 -25.97
CA PHE A 164 0.57 -20.13 -25.78
C PHE A 164 0.04 -20.82 -27.05
N PRO A 165 0.88 -21.01 -28.09
CA PRO A 165 0.44 -21.48 -29.41
C PRO A 165 -0.25 -22.85 -29.37
N GLU A 166 0.21 -23.76 -28.51
CA GLU A 166 -0.34 -25.11 -28.34
C GLU A 166 -1.77 -25.07 -27.79
N LEU A 167 -2.09 -24.03 -27.02
CA LEU A 167 -3.40 -23.79 -26.44
C LEU A 167 -4.24 -22.82 -27.27
N GLY A 168 -3.64 -22.15 -28.27
CA GLY A 168 -4.32 -21.16 -29.13
C GLY A 168 -4.79 -19.92 -28.38
N VAL A 169 -4.19 -19.59 -27.22
CA VAL A 169 -4.59 -18.46 -26.37
C VAL A 169 -3.45 -17.47 -26.14
N THR A 170 -3.81 -16.24 -25.77
CA THR A 170 -2.89 -15.25 -25.22
C THR A 170 -3.40 -14.84 -23.86
N LEU A 171 -2.57 -14.98 -22.83
CA LEU A 171 -2.95 -14.80 -21.43
C LEU A 171 -2.09 -13.71 -20.79
N ASN A 172 -2.63 -13.07 -19.76
CA ASN A 172 -1.90 -12.13 -18.92
C ASN A 172 -1.16 -12.90 -17.83
N VAL A 173 0.14 -12.71 -17.76
CA VAL A 173 1.02 -13.45 -16.85
C VAL A 173 1.85 -12.52 -15.99
N TYR A 174 2.29 -13.06 -14.86
CA TYR A 174 3.37 -12.55 -14.04
C TYR A 174 4.54 -13.54 -14.08
N GLU A 175 5.76 -13.02 -14.09
CA GLU A 175 7.01 -13.77 -14.16
C GLU A 175 8.04 -13.12 -13.22
N GLY A 176 9.04 -13.88 -12.76
CA GLY A 176 10.07 -13.38 -11.86
C GLY A 176 9.52 -12.97 -10.50
N VAL A 177 9.78 -11.73 -10.08
CA VAL A 177 9.34 -11.19 -8.79
C VAL A 177 8.04 -10.40 -8.95
N VAL A 178 7.03 -10.78 -8.19
CA VAL A 178 5.67 -10.22 -8.28
C VAL A 178 5.25 -9.72 -6.90
N ASP A 179 5.09 -8.40 -6.76
CA ASP A 179 4.66 -7.78 -5.52
C ASP A 179 3.20 -7.36 -5.58
N VAL A 180 2.35 -8.04 -4.81
CA VAL A 180 0.94 -7.68 -4.64
C VAL A 180 0.78 -6.84 -3.37
N ALA A 181 0.24 -5.64 -3.49
CA ALA A 181 0.13 -4.68 -2.40
C ALA A 181 -1.28 -4.67 -1.80
N ILE A 182 -1.39 -4.86 -0.48
CA ILE A 182 -2.64 -4.81 0.27
C ILE A 182 -2.54 -3.68 1.31
N PRO A 183 -3.17 -2.51 1.05
CA PRO A 183 -3.19 -1.42 2.01
C PRO A 183 -3.94 -1.83 3.28
N ILE A 184 -3.38 -1.55 4.45
CA ILE A 184 -4.03 -1.78 5.74
C ILE A 184 -3.93 -0.52 6.62
N THR A 185 -5.01 -0.21 7.34
CA THR A 185 -5.03 0.92 8.27
C THR A 185 -5.54 0.48 9.64
N PRO A 186 -4.71 0.54 10.70
CA PRO A 186 -5.15 0.30 12.06
C PRO A 186 -6.18 1.31 12.53
N ASN A 187 -7.28 0.83 13.09
CA ASN A 187 -8.41 1.66 13.53
C ASN A 187 -8.51 1.70 15.07
N ALA A 188 -9.49 2.43 15.61
CA ALA A 188 -9.63 2.65 17.06
C ALA A 188 -9.89 1.38 17.88
N GLU A 189 -10.46 0.33 17.28
CA GLU A 189 -10.69 -0.96 17.95
C GLU A 189 -9.36 -1.59 18.38
N LEU A 190 -8.28 -1.44 17.60
CA LEU A 190 -6.96 -1.98 17.93
C LEU A 190 -6.30 -1.26 19.12
N PHE A 191 -6.56 0.03 19.31
CA PHE A 191 -5.84 0.84 20.30
C PHE A 191 -6.58 0.99 21.63
N GLY A 192 -7.87 0.64 21.67
CA GLY A 192 -8.70 0.73 22.86
C GLY A 192 -8.78 2.14 23.48
N PRO A 193 -9.53 2.30 24.60
CA PRO A 193 -9.58 3.55 25.34
C PRO A 193 -8.32 3.78 26.21
N SER A 194 -7.69 2.72 26.73
CA SER A 194 -6.52 2.75 27.61
C SER A 194 -5.26 2.19 26.93
N LYS A 195 -4.08 2.64 27.38
CA LYS A 195 -2.79 2.06 26.94
C LYS A 195 -2.64 0.58 27.30
N SER A 196 -3.27 0.13 28.38
CA SER A 196 -3.26 -1.29 28.81
C SER A 196 -3.98 -2.21 27.84
N ASP A 197 -4.88 -1.65 27.03
CA ASP A 197 -5.78 -2.41 26.18
C ASP A 197 -5.21 -2.53 24.75
N GLN A 198 -4.15 -1.78 24.45
CA GLN A 198 -3.43 -1.86 23.19
C GLN A 198 -2.55 -3.12 23.19
N PRO A 199 -2.70 -4.03 22.21
CA PRO A 199 -1.81 -5.16 22.08
C PRO A 199 -0.44 -4.72 21.55
N GLU A 200 0.62 -5.43 21.92
CA GLU A 200 1.98 -5.19 21.39
C GLU A 200 2.14 -5.68 19.96
N THR A 201 1.36 -6.69 19.56
CA THR A 201 1.36 -7.28 18.22
C THR A 201 -0.05 -7.59 17.75
N LEU A 202 -0.22 -7.65 16.43
CA LEU A 202 -1.43 -8.08 15.76
C LEU A 202 -1.09 -9.22 14.80
N VAL A 203 -1.80 -10.34 14.88
CA VAL A 203 -1.67 -11.44 13.92
C VAL A 203 -2.63 -11.19 12.76
N VAL A 204 -2.08 -11.06 11.56
CA VAL A 204 -2.81 -10.79 10.32
C VAL A 204 -2.74 -12.03 9.42
N PRO A 205 -3.88 -12.69 9.13
CA PRO A 205 -3.92 -13.78 8.17
C PRO A 205 -3.84 -13.22 6.74
N VAL A 206 -2.92 -13.74 5.94
CA VAL A 206 -2.75 -13.42 4.52
C VAL A 206 -3.10 -14.66 3.71
N SER A 207 -4.19 -14.61 2.96
CA SER A 207 -4.65 -15.69 2.09
C SER A 207 -4.15 -15.48 0.67
N VAL A 208 -3.52 -16.51 0.11
CA VAL A 208 -3.02 -16.50 -1.27
C VAL A 208 -3.58 -17.68 -2.05
N LEU A 209 -4.17 -17.41 -3.22
CA LEU A 209 -4.57 -18.39 -4.22
C LEU A 209 -3.63 -18.23 -5.41
N PHE A 210 -2.98 -19.31 -5.83
CA PHE A 210 -2.07 -19.25 -6.97
C PHE A 210 -2.04 -20.56 -7.73
N GLN A 211 -1.67 -20.46 -9.01
CA GLN A 211 -1.33 -21.58 -9.85
C GLN A 211 -0.07 -21.21 -10.63
N VAL A 212 1.01 -21.94 -10.37
CA VAL A 212 2.24 -21.81 -11.17
C VAL A 212 2.11 -22.70 -12.40
N CYS A 213 2.59 -22.22 -13.54
CA CYS A 213 2.69 -22.98 -14.78
C CYS A 213 4.08 -22.78 -15.39
N SER A 214 4.55 -23.78 -16.12
CA SER A 214 5.60 -23.63 -17.13
C SER A 214 4.97 -23.39 -18.50
N GLU A 215 5.77 -23.37 -19.56
CA GLU A 215 5.29 -23.28 -20.95
C GLU A 215 4.30 -24.39 -21.33
N THR A 216 4.42 -25.57 -20.72
CA THR A 216 3.70 -26.78 -21.15
C THR A 216 2.89 -27.45 -20.04
N ILE A 217 3.17 -27.16 -18.77
CA ILE A 217 2.54 -27.83 -17.63
C ILE A 217 2.04 -26.78 -16.65
N CYS A 218 0.77 -26.89 -16.26
CA CYS A 218 0.24 -26.16 -15.10
C CYS A 218 0.20 -27.07 -13.89
N TYR A 219 0.80 -26.61 -12.78
CA TYR A 219 0.77 -27.33 -11.51
C TYR A 219 -0.62 -27.22 -10.87
N THR A 220 -0.88 -28.05 -9.86
CA THR A 220 -2.15 -28.00 -9.11
C THR A 220 -2.28 -26.64 -8.42
N PRO A 221 -3.42 -25.94 -8.57
CA PRO A 221 -3.69 -24.71 -7.84
C PRO A 221 -3.62 -24.93 -6.34
N ARG A 222 -3.09 -23.95 -5.62
CA ARG A 222 -2.94 -24.00 -4.16
C ARG A 222 -3.56 -22.78 -3.52
N THR A 223 -4.11 -23.01 -2.33
CA THR A 223 -4.53 -21.94 -1.43
C THR A 223 -3.74 -22.10 -0.15
N GLU A 224 -3.01 -21.05 0.22
CA GLU A 224 -2.17 -21.03 1.40
C GLU A 224 -2.58 -19.85 2.28
N THR A 225 -2.35 -19.98 3.60
CA THR A 225 -2.58 -18.88 4.54
C THR A 225 -1.31 -18.65 5.35
N LEU A 226 -0.75 -17.46 5.24
CA LEU A 226 0.40 -17.03 6.02
C LEU A 226 -0.10 -16.23 7.23
N SER A 227 0.45 -16.51 8.41
CA SER A 227 0.12 -15.78 9.65
C SER A 227 1.20 -14.74 9.94
N LEU A 228 0.98 -13.51 9.49
CA LEU A 228 1.94 -12.41 9.64
C LEU A 228 1.75 -11.71 11.01
N THR A 229 2.75 -11.77 11.88
CA THR A 229 2.69 -11.10 13.19
C THR A 229 3.31 -9.70 13.09
N LEU A 230 2.48 -8.67 13.24
CA LEU A 230 2.87 -7.27 13.06
C LEU A 230 2.97 -6.54 14.41
N PRO A 231 4.10 -5.89 14.73
CA PRO A 231 4.21 -5.04 15.91
C PRO A 231 3.24 -3.85 15.81
N VAL A 232 2.66 -3.45 16.94
CA VAL A 232 1.79 -2.29 17.05
C VAL A 232 2.52 -1.19 17.83
N GLY A 233 2.84 -0.10 17.15
CA GLY A 233 3.48 1.07 17.75
C GLY A 233 2.55 1.80 18.72
N PRO A 234 3.08 2.55 19.71
CA PRO A 234 2.26 3.17 20.75
C PRO A 234 1.34 4.26 20.17
N LEU A 235 0.14 4.39 20.74
CA LEU A 235 -0.71 5.56 20.48
C LEU A 235 -0.03 6.85 20.96
N LEU A 236 0.27 7.76 20.03
CA LEU A 236 0.82 9.07 20.34
C LEU A 236 -0.25 9.95 20.98
N ARG A 237 0.00 10.44 22.20
CA ARG A 237 -0.89 11.33 22.94
C ARG A 237 -0.21 12.69 23.17
N PRO A 238 -0.90 13.82 23.01
CA PRO A 238 -0.35 15.12 23.36
C PRO A 238 0.19 15.13 24.81
N GLY A 239 1.41 15.63 25.00
CA GLY A 239 2.05 15.73 26.32
C GLY A 239 2.62 14.41 26.89
N ALA A 240 2.49 13.29 26.17
CA ALA A 240 3.18 12.06 26.60
C ALA A 240 4.70 12.22 26.42
N PRO A 241 5.51 11.78 27.40
CA PRO A 241 6.96 11.80 27.26
C PRO A 241 7.37 10.95 26.06
N ARG A 242 8.26 11.47 25.19
CA ARG A 242 8.91 10.66 24.17
C ARG A 242 9.77 9.61 24.88
N ALA A 243 9.55 8.34 24.58
CA ALA A 243 10.49 7.29 25.00
C ALA A 243 11.87 7.66 24.43
N ARG A 244 12.89 7.69 25.30
CA ARG A 244 14.29 7.92 24.93
C ARG A 244 14.84 6.68 24.26
#